data_AF-B1IK06-F1
#
_entry.id   AF-B1IK06-F1
#
_cell.length_a   1.000
_cell.length_b   1.000
_cell.length_c   1.000
_cell.angle_alpha   90.00
_cell.angle_beta   90.00
_cell.angle_gamma   90.00
#
_symmetry.space_group_name_H-M   'P 1'
#
loop_
_entity.id
_entity.type
_entity.pdbx_description
1 polymer ?
#
loop_
_entity_poly.entity_id
_entity_poly.type
_entity_poly.pdbx_seq_one_letter_code
_entity_poly.pdbx_strand_id
1 'polypeptide(L)'
;MNDYIEVIKKSIELSNVLKEGIDYVKETIVFREYGELDSLLDGLVDSVAYLEKALKPVFLEIKDNEYGKKIKDFQNSLNILKDTLDNGDMDDAISFIEDNLFVKYEIWKKHLDSKLKKYTYC
;
A
#
# COMPACT_ATOMS: atom_id res chain seq x y z
N MET A 1 17.81 15.89 1.88
CA MET A 1 16.39 16.24 1.69
C MET A 1 16.07 16.74 0.29
N ASN A 2 16.71 17.80 -0.23
CA ASN A 2 16.44 18.29 -1.59
C ASN A 2 16.60 17.21 -2.68
N ASP A 3 17.60 16.34 -2.53
CA ASP A 3 17.88 15.23 -3.44
C ASP A 3 16.77 14.15 -3.48
N TYR A 4 15.83 14.19 -2.53
CA TYR A 4 14.75 13.21 -2.40
C TYR A 4 13.37 13.76 -2.74
N ILE A 5 13.23 15.05 -3.04
CA ILE A 5 11.91 15.69 -3.26
C ILE A 5 11.12 14.98 -4.36
N GLU A 6 11.75 14.64 -5.48
CA GLU A 6 11.09 13.96 -6.58
C GLU A 6 10.61 12.55 -6.19
N VAL A 7 11.45 11.79 -5.47
CA VAL A 7 11.10 10.47 -4.95
C VAL A 7 9.92 10.57 -3.98
N ILE A 8 9.92 11.59 -3.11
CA ILE A 8 8.82 11.83 -2.17
C ILE A 8 7.52 12.14 -2.92
N LYS A 9 7.54 13.05 -3.90
CA LYS A 9 6.35 13.41 -4.70
C LYS A 9 5.75 12.17 -5.38
N LYS A 10 6.57 11.41 -6.12
CA LYS A 10 6.14 10.17 -6.79
C LYS A 10 5.64 9.10 -5.82
N SER A 11 6.26 8.99 -4.64
CA SER A 11 5.83 8.01 -3.63
C SER A 11 4.48 8.38 -3.01
N ILE A 12 4.22 9.67 -2.80
CA ILE A 12 2.92 10.16 -2.32
C ILE A 12 1.84 9.92 -3.39
N GLU A 13 2.13 10.18 -4.66
CA GLU A 13 1.21 9.87 -5.76
C GLU A 13 0.89 8.37 -5.82
N LEU A 14 1.92 7.52 -5.84
CA LEU A 14 1.76 6.06 -5.85
C LEU A 14 0.97 5.57 -4.63
N SER A 15 1.17 6.16 -3.46
CA SER A 15 0.39 5.80 -2.27
C SER A 15 -1.11 6.09 -2.38
N ASN A 16 -1.52 7.05 -3.22
CA ASN A 16 -2.93 7.30 -3.50
C ASN A 16 -3.46 6.25 -4.50
N VAL A 17 -2.68 5.96 -5.55
CA VAL A 17 -3.03 4.94 -6.56
C VAL A 17 -3.17 3.54 -5.92
N LEU A 18 -2.39 3.22 -4.89
CA LEU A 18 -2.53 1.98 -4.14
C LEU A 18 -3.93 1.82 -3.50
N LYS A 19 -4.56 2.92 -3.07
CA LYS A 19 -5.93 2.87 -2.53
C LYS A 19 -6.92 2.50 -3.62
N GLU A 20 -6.82 3.19 -4.75
CA GLU A 20 -7.66 2.94 -5.93
C GLU A 20 -7.51 1.49 -6.41
N GLY A 21 -6.29 0.95 -6.38
CA GLY A 21 -6.05 -0.45 -6.71
C GLY A 21 -6.68 -1.44 -5.71
N ILE A 22 -6.66 -1.14 -4.41
CA ILE A 22 -7.36 -1.96 -3.39
C ILE A 22 -8.88 -1.89 -3.58
N ASP A 23 -9.42 -0.69 -3.85
CA ASP A 23 -10.83 -0.50 -4.15
C ASP A 23 -11.23 -1.32 -5.39
N TYR A 24 -10.41 -1.30 -6.44
CA TYR A 24 -10.65 -2.07 -7.66
C TYR A 24 -10.56 -3.59 -7.46
N VAL A 25 -9.63 -4.08 -6.63
CA VAL A 25 -9.59 -5.50 -6.20
C VAL A 25 -10.92 -5.90 -5.57
N LYS A 26 -11.42 -5.08 -4.64
CA LYS A 26 -12.70 -5.34 -3.95
C LYS A 26 -13.87 -5.40 -4.94
N GLU A 27 -13.97 -4.41 -5.82
CA GLU A 27 -15.02 -4.38 -6.87
C GLU A 27 -14.94 -5.61 -7.77
N THR A 28 -13.74 -5.99 -8.21
CA THR A 28 -13.50 -7.18 -9.04
C THR A 28 -14.01 -8.45 -8.37
N ILE A 29 -13.79 -8.62 -7.06
CA ILE A 29 -14.32 -9.77 -6.30
C ILE A 29 -15.85 -9.73 -6.27
N VAL A 30 -16.45 -8.57 -6.00
CA VAL A 30 -17.90 -8.38 -5.95
C VAL A 30 -18.56 -8.68 -7.29
N PHE A 31 -17.97 -8.25 -8.40
CA PHE A 31 -18.48 -8.48 -9.76
C PHE A 31 -18.08 -9.83 -10.36
N ARG A 32 -17.23 -10.61 -9.66
CA ARG A 32 -16.74 -11.93 -10.08
C ARG A 32 -15.90 -11.91 -11.37
N GLU A 33 -15.16 -10.83 -11.59
CA GLU A 33 -14.35 -10.61 -12.81
C GLU A 33 -12.88 -10.99 -12.59
N TYR A 34 -12.62 -12.23 -12.18
CA TYR A 34 -11.34 -12.65 -11.60
C TYR A 34 -10.12 -12.70 -12.55
N GLY A 35 -10.30 -12.45 -13.85
CA GLY A 35 -9.27 -12.70 -14.87
C GLY A 35 -7.96 -11.95 -14.65
N GLU A 36 -8.00 -10.80 -13.98
CA GLU A 36 -6.84 -9.94 -13.73
C GLU A 36 -6.47 -9.81 -12.24
N LEU A 37 -7.21 -10.49 -11.35
CA LEU A 37 -7.14 -10.27 -9.90
C LEU A 37 -5.75 -10.59 -9.33
N ASP A 38 -5.17 -11.73 -9.71
CA ASP A 38 -3.83 -12.14 -9.26
C ASP A 38 -2.76 -11.14 -9.70
N SER A 39 -2.80 -10.74 -10.97
CA SER A 39 -1.82 -9.80 -11.53
C SER A 39 -1.91 -8.41 -10.88
N LEU A 40 -3.12 -8.01 -10.51
CA LEU A 40 -3.39 -6.76 -9.82
C LEU A 40 -2.82 -6.81 -8.39
N LEU A 41 -3.06 -7.89 -7.66
CA LEU A 41 -2.53 -8.08 -6.30
C LEU A 41 -1.00 -8.14 -6.28
N ASP A 42 -0.40 -8.85 -7.22
CA ASP A 42 1.06 -8.88 -7.38
C ASP A 42 1.60 -7.46 -7.64
N GLY A 43 0.94 -6.70 -8.51
CA GLY A 43 1.29 -5.30 -8.77
C GLY A 43 1.19 -4.41 -7.53
N LEU A 44 0.20 -4.62 -6.67
CA LEU A 44 0.05 -3.91 -5.40
C LEU A 44 1.19 -4.26 -4.42
N VAL A 45 1.48 -5.55 -4.24
CA VAL A 45 2.56 -6.03 -3.36
C VAL A 45 3.91 -5.49 -3.81
N ASP A 46 4.21 -5.57 -5.11
CA ASP A 46 5.44 -5.07 -5.70
C ASP A 46 5.58 -3.56 -5.54
N SER A 47 4.48 -2.82 -5.72
CA SER A 47 4.45 -1.37 -5.52
C SER A 47 4.75 -0.98 -4.07
N VAL A 48 4.23 -1.72 -3.10
CA VAL A 48 4.53 -1.49 -1.67
C VAL A 48 6.00 -1.82 -1.35
N ALA A 49 6.54 -2.92 -1.89
CA ALA A 49 7.95 -3.26 -1.73
C ALA A 49 8.88 -2.20 -2.36
N TYR A 50 8.49 -1.67 -3.53
CA TYR A 50 9.19 -0.55 -4.17
C TYR A 50 9.18 0.70 -3.28
N LEU A 51 8.04 1.07 -2.70
CA LEU A 51 7.92 2.21 -1.78
C LEU A 51 8.77 2.03 -0.53
N GLU A 52 8.83 0.82 0.04
CA GLU A 52 9.71 0.54 1.18
C GLU A 52 11.16 0.84 0.81
N LYS A 53 11.63 0.32 -0.32
CA LYS A 53 13.00 0.50 -0.79
C LYS A 53 13.32 1.96 -1.13
N ALA A 54 12.41 2.63 -1.85
CA ALA A 54 12.62 4.00 -2.34
C ALA A 54 12.64 5.03 -1.19
N LEU A 55 11.77 4.86 -0.19
CA LEU A 55 11.65 5.82 0.92
C LEU A 55 12.54 5.49 2.11
N LYS A 56 13.12 4.29 2.19
CA LYS A 56 14.09 3.93 3.24
C LYS A 56 15.18 4.99 3.49
N PRO A 57 15.92 5.49 2.48
CA PRO A 57 16.92 6.54 2.71
C PRO A 57 16.32 7.84 3.28
N VAL A 58 15.12 8.21 2.84
CA VAL A 58 14.41 9.43 3.31
C VAL A 58 14.06 9.31 4.79
N PHE A 59 13.49 8.17 5.20
CA PHE A 59 13.12 7.94 6.59
C PHE A 59 14.32 7.76 7.52
N LEU A 60 15.45 7.24 7.00
CA LEU A 60 16.73 7.26 7.71
C LEU A 60 17.24 8.69 7.94
N GLU A 61 17.14 9.57 6.94
CA GLU A 61 17.56 10.98 7.05
C GLU A 61 16.77 11.73 8.13
N ILE A 62 15.44 11.52 8.19
CA ILE A 62 14.57 12.16 9.21
C ILE A 62 14.50 11.38 10.54
N LYS A 63 15.31 10.32 10.70
CA LYS A 63 15.40 9.48 11.91
C LYS A 63 14.06 8.91 12.36
N ASP A 64 13.22 8.52 11.42
CA ASP A 64 11.94 7.88 11.71
C ASP A 64 12.12 6.35 11.70
N ASN A 65 11.99 5.75 12.88
CA ASN A 65 12.18 4.31 13.05
C ASN A 65 10.87 3.52 12.88
N GLU A 66 9.72 4.19 12.70
CA GLU A 66 8.41 3.56 12.64
C GLU A 66 7.98 3.19 11.22
N TYR A 67 8.48 3.92 10.21
CA TYR A 67 8.08 3.71 8.81
C TYR A 67 8.21 2.25 8.37
N GLY A 68 9.38 1.64 8.61
CA GLY A 68 9.64 0.26 8.21
C GLY A 68 8.69 -0.75 8.83
N LYS A 69 8.24 -0.53 10.07
CA LYS A 69 7.23 -1.38 10.71
C LYS A 69 5.87 -1.19 10.05
N LYS A 70 5.43 0.05 9.88
CA LYS A 70 4.09 0.38 9.35
C LYS A 70 3.90 -0.09 7.92
N ILE A 71 4.91 0.08 7.06
CA ILE A 71 4.82 -0.37 5.67
C ILE A 71 4.83 -1.90 5.57
N LYS A 72 5.60 -2.60 6.43
CA LYS A 72 5.56 -4.06 6.49
C LYS A 72 4.24 -4.60 7.00
N ASP A 73 3.63 -3.96 8.00
CA ASP A 73 2.30 -4.34 8.47
C ASP A 73 1.25 -4.24 7.34
N PHE A 74 1.35 -3.20 6.52
CA PHE A 74 0.51 -3.03 5.33
C PHE A 74 0.81 -4.09 4.26
N GLN A 75 2.07 -4.31 3.91
CA GLN A 75 2.49 -5.34 2.95
C GLN A 75 2.05 -6.75 3.36
N ASN A 76 2.21 -7.10 4.63
CA ASN A 76 1.76 -8.39 5.16
C ASN A 76 0.25 -8.56 5.01
N SER A 77 -0.52 -7.48 5.13
CA SER A 77 -1.97 -7.54 4.96
C SER A 77 -2.35 -7.76 3.49
N LEU A 78 -1.63 -7.18 2.54
CA LEU A 78 -1.79 -7.51 1.11
C LEU A 78 -1.48 -8.97 0.82
N ASN A 79 -0.42 -9.52 1.42
CA ASN A 79 -0.08 -10.94 1.25
C ASN A 79 -1.16 -11.86 1.84
N ILE A 80 -1.73 -11.52 3.00
CA ILE A 80 -2.84 -12.29 3.57
C ILE A 80 -4.05 -12.25 2.65
N LEU A 81 -4.40 -11.08 2.08
CA LEU A 81 -5.49 -10.99 1.11
C LEU A 81 -5.25 -11.90 -0.10
N LYS A 82 -4.03 -11.91 -0.63
CA LYS A 82 -3.63 -12.79 -1.72
C LYS A 82 -3.82 -14.25 -1.34
N ASP A 83 -3.29 -14.68 -0.19
CA ASP A 83 -3.43 -16.05 0.30
C ASP A 83 -4.92 -16.44 0.48
N THR A 84 -5.78 -15.52 0.95
CA THR A 84 -7.22 -15.76 1.08
C THR A 84 -7.89 -15.98 -0.27
N LEU A 85 -7.52 -15.20 -1.29
CA LEU A 85 -8.07 -15.33 -2.64
C LEU A 85 -7.56 -16.59 -3.35
N ASP A 86 -6.29 -16.95 -3.16
CA ASP A 86 -5.69 -18.18 -3.68
C ASP A 86 -6.40 -19.44 -3.13
N ASN A 87 -6.95 -19.36 -1.92
CA ASN A 87 -7.77 -20.43 -1.32
C ASN A 87 -9.22 -20.47 -1.83
N GLY A 88 -9.64 -19.47 -2.61
CA GLY A 88 -10.99 -19.37 -3.18
C GLY A 88 -12.03 -18.73 -2.27
N ASP A 89 -11.63 -18.16 -1.14
CA ASP A 89 -12.53 -17.64 -0.10
C ASP A 89 -12.89 -16.17 -0.35
N MET A 90 -13.73 -15.93 -1.36
CA MET A 90 -14.06 -14.58 -1.85
C MET A 90 -14.80 -13.70 -0.81
N ASP A 91 -15.74 -14.27 -0.06
CA ASP A 91 -16.50 -13.53 0.96
C ASP A 91 -15.59 -13.12 2.14
N ASP A 92 -14.66 -13.99 2.52
CA ASP A 92 -13.65 -13.71 3.54
C ASP A 92 -12.65 -12.67 3.05
N ALA A 93 -12.29 -12.68 1.75
CA ALA A 93 -11.43 -11.67 1.15
C ALA A 93 -12.07 -10.28 1.20
N ILE A 94 -13.36 -10.14 0.87
CA ILE A 94 -14.09 -8.87 0.98
C ILE A 94 -14.08 -8.38 2.43
N SER A 95 -14.44 -9.25 3.37
CA SER A 95 -14.47 -8.91 4.80
C SER A 95 -13.09 -8.49 5.31
N PHE A 96 -12.04 -9.20 4.88
CA PHE A 96 -10.65 -8.88 5.23
C PHE A 96 -10.21 -7.52 4.67
N ILE A 97 -10.62 -7.16 3.45
CA ILE A 97 -10.34 -5.85 2.86
C ILE A 97 -10.91 -4.73 3.73
N GLU A 98 -12.19 -4.86 4.09
CA GLU A 98 -12.93 -3.84 4.86
C GLU A 98 -12.42 -3.70 6.29
N ASP A 99 -12.26 -4.82 6.99
CA ASP A 99 -11.97 -4.83 8.42
C ASP A 99 -10.48 -4.69 8.73
N ASN A 100 -9.60 -5.06 7.80
CA ASN A 100 -8.16 -5.12 8.05
C ASN A 100 -7.34 -4.31 7.06
N LEU A 101 -7.41 -4.64 5.77
CA LEU A 101 -6.48 -4.08 4.78
C LEU A 101 -6.57 -2.55 4.70
N PHE A 102 -7.79 -1.99 4.64
CA PHE A 102 -7.95 -0.53 4.63
C PHE A 102 -7.44 0.12 5.91
N VAL A 103 -7.66 -0.51 7.07
CA VAL A 103 -7.14 0.02 8.35
C VAL A 103 -5.61 0.11 8.30
N LYS A 104 -4.94 -0.91 7.76
CA LYS A 104 -3.48 -0.95 7.66
C LYS A 104 -2.95 0.05 6.64
N TYR A 105 -3.62 0.16 5.50
CA TYR A 105 -3.36 1.20 4.50
C TYR A 105 -3.46 2.60 5.14
N GLU A 106 -4.56 2.93 5.81
CA GLU A 106 -4.79 4.26 6.39
C GLU A 106 -3.77 4.59 7.49
N ILE A 107 -3.39 3.61 8.33
CA ILE A 107 -2.34 3.80 9.35
C ILE A 107 -1.00 4.14 8.70
N TRP A 108 -0.61 3.38 7.65
CA TRP A 108 0.63 3.62 6.92
C TRP A 108 0.59 4.96 6.17
N LYS A 109 -0.49 5.22 5.44
CA LYS A 109 -0.69 6.44 4.65
C LYS A 109 -0.68 7.69 5.50
N LYS A 110 -1.38 7.68 6.64
CA LYS A 110 -1.37 8.80 7.60
C LYS A 110 0.04 9.08 8.12
N HIS A 111 0.82 8.04 8.42
CA HIS A 111 2.20 8.20 8.85
C HIS A 111 3.06 8.82 7.74
N LEU A 112 2.99 8.25 6.54
CA LEU A 112 3.68 8.74 5.35
C LEU A 112 3.38 10.22 5.10
N ASP A 113 2.11 10.60 5.05
CA ASP A 113 1.66 11.98 4.83
C ASP A 113 2.13 12.91 5.94
N SER A 114 2.03 12.50 7.21
CA SER A 114 2.43 13.33 8.35
C SER A 114 3.92 13.71 8.32
N LYS A 115 4.76 12.83 7.76
CA LYS A 115 6.21 13.01 7.71
C LYS A 115 6.65 13.73 6.44
N LEU A 116 6.05 13.37 5.30
CA LEU A 116 6.61 13.71 3.98
C LEU A 116 5.76 14.66 3.13
N LYS A 117 4.45 14.80 3.38
CA LYS A 117 3.57 15.62 2.53
C LYS A 117 3.98 17.10 2.46
N LYS A 118 4.61 17.62 3.50
CA LYS A 118 5.16 18.99 3.49
C LYS A 118 6.22 19.25 2.41
N TYR A 119 6.85 18.20 1.88
CA TYR A 119 7.86 18.30 0.81
C TYR A 119 7.25 18.21 -0.60
N THR A 120 5.94 18.02 -0.74
CA THR A 120 5.28 17.92 -2.05
C THR A 120 4.76 19.26 -2.58
N TYR A 121 4.68 20.30 -1.74
CA TYR A 121 4.15 21.63 -2.11
C TYR A 121 5.22 22.63 -2.59
N CYS A 122 6.41 22.16 -2.95
CA CYS A 122 7.46 22.97 -3.56
C CYS A 122 7.18 23.24 -5.04
#